data_AF-A0A126RHM0-F1
#
_entry.id   AF-A0A126RHM0-F1
#
_cell.length_a   1.000
_cell.length_b   1.000
_cell.length_c   1.000
_cell.angle_alpha   90.00
_cell.angle_beta   90.00
_cell.angle_gamma   90.00
#
_symmetry.space_group_name_H-M   'P 1'
#
loop_
_entity.id
_entity.type
_entity.pdbx_description
1 polymer ?
#
loop_
_entity_poly.entity_id
_entity_poly.type
_entity_poly.pdbx_seq_one_letter_code
_entity_poly.pdbx_strand_id
1 'polypeptide(L)' 'MTAPSRRSIVILCGIALVVVLLANAHLVYVATSSQPRCVAHAKAGEQPVSPGVFTAAQPSC' A
#
# COMPACT_ATOMS: atom_id res chain seq x y z
N MET A 1 -22.50 -34.96 9.33
CA MET A 1 -22.28 -33.53 9.04
C MET A 1 -23.50 -32.77 9.52
N THR A 2 -23.39 -32.05 10.65
CA THR A 2 -24.48 -31.20 11.14
C THR A 2 -24.54 -29.92 10.28
N ALA A 3 -25.74 -29.52 9.87
CA ALA A 3 -25.89 -28.29 9.08
C ALA A 3 -25.54 -27.06 9.94
N PRO A 4 -24.78 -26.09 9.39
CA PRO A 4 -24.44 -24.88 10.12
C PRO A 4 -25.71 -24.08 10.45
N SER A 5 -25.81 -23.56 11.67
CA SER A 5 -26.95 -22.74 12.08
C SER A 5 -26.94 -21.40 11.33
N ARG A 6 -28.12 -20.84 11.04
CA ARG A 6 -28.25 -19.51 10.42
C ARG A 6 -27.47 -18.43 11.16
N ARG A 7 -27.42 -18.51 12.50
CA ARG A 7 -26.64 -17.59 13.34
C ARG A 7 -25.14 -17.71 13.07
N SER A 8 -24.62 -18.93 12.99
CA SER A 8 -23.22 -19.19 12.68
C SER A 8 -22.82 -18.64 11.31
N ILE A 9 -23.70 -18.76 10.30
CA ILE A 9 -23.46 -18.20 8.96
C ILE A 9 -23.39 -16.67 9.01
N VAL A 10 -24.35 -16.02 9.67
CA VAL A 10 -24.38 -14.55 9.79
C VAL A 10 -23.14 -14.03 10.51
N ILE A 11 -22.71 -14.69 11.58
CA ILE A 11 -21.49 -14.33 12.31
C ILE A 11 -20.27 -14.46 11.40
N LEU A 12 -20.14 -15.57 10.68
CA LEU A 12 -19.00 -15.80 9.80
C LEU A 12 -18.95 -14.78 8.65
N CYS A 13 -20.09 -14.47 8.03
CA CYS A 13 -20.18 -13.42 7.02
C CYS A 13 -19.81 -12.04 7.59
N GLY A 14 -20.25 -11.73 8.81
CA GLY A 14 -19.89 -10.48 9.49
C GLY A 14 -18.39 -10.38 9.74
N ILE A 15 -17.76 -11.44 10.23
CA ILE A 15 -16.31 -11.50 10.43
C ILE A 15 -15.57 -11.33 9.10
N ALA A 16 -15.97 -12.07 8.06
CA ALA A 16 -15.35 -11.97 6.75
C ALA A 16 -15.44 -10.55 6.18
N LEU A 17 -16.60 -9.89 6.31
CA LEU A 17 -16.78 -8.52 5.88
C LEU A 17 -15.86 -7.54 6.63
N VAL A 18 -15.78 -7.66 7.96
CA VAL A 18 -14.90 -6.81 8.78
C VAL A 18 -13.44 -6.98 8.37
N VAL A 19 -12.98 -8.22 8.15
CA VAL A 19 -11.61 -8.51 7.73
C VAL A 19 -11.29 -7.84 6.38
N VAL A 20 -12.18 -7.97 5.40
CA VAL A 20 -12.01 -7.34 4.08
C VAL A 20 -11.95 -5.82 4.21
N LEU A 21 -12.84 -5.21 4.99
CA LEU A 21 -12.84 -3.77 5.21
C LEU A 21 -11.55 -3.29 5.87
N LEU A 22 -11.07 -3.99 6.90
CA LEU A 22 -9.83 -3.65 7.60
C LEU A 22 -8.61 -3.75 6.67
N ALA A 23 -8.54 -4.80 5.86
CA ALA A 23 -7.45 -4.99 4.91
C ALA A 23 -7.40 -3.85 3.89
N ASN A 24 -8.54 -3.47 3.32
CA ASN A 24 -8.60 -2.37 2.36
C ASN A 24 -8.29 -1.02 3.01
N ALA A 25 -8.80 -0.76 4.22
CA ALA A 25 -8.47 0.45 4.98
C ALA A 25 -6.96 0.54 5.26
N HIS A 26 -6.31 -0.58 5.56
CA HIS A 26 -4.86 -0.64 5.75
C HIS A 26 -4.10 -0.30 4.45
N LEU A 27 -4.55 -0.78 3.29
CA LEU A 27 -3.94 -0.43 2.00
C LEU A 27 -4.02 1.08 1.72
N VAL A 28 -5.19 1.69 1.96
CA VAL A 28 -5.38 3.14 1.82
C VAL A 28 -4.48 3.92 2.78
N TYR A 29 -4.37 3.47 4.03
CA TYR A 29 -3.48 4.06 5.01
C TYR A 29 -2.02 4.01 4.52
N VAL A 30 -1.52 2.84 4.13
CA VAL A 30 -0.16 2.69 3.61
C VAL A 30 0.08 3.59 2.40
N ALA A 31 -0.84 3.64 1.44
CA ALA A 31 -0.70 4.46 0.24
C ALA A 31 -0.56 5.97 0.55
N THR A 32 -1.21 6.45 1.61
CA THR A 32 -1.21 7.87 2.00
C THR A 32 -0.12 8.23 3.01
N SER A 33 0.23 7.30 3.90
CA SER A 33 1.22 7.51 4.96
C SER A 33 2.66 7.29 4.48
N SER A 34 2.85 6.50 3.42
CA SER A 34 4.19 6.08 2.99
C SER A 34 4.96 7.15 2.23
N GLN A 35 4.77 8.45 2.51
CA GLN A 35 5.57 9.52 1.91
C GLN A 35 7.05 9.22 2.16
N PRO A 36 7.81 8.67 1.19
CA PRO A 36 9.23 8.52 1.38
C PRO A 36 9.74 9.97 1.35
N ARG A 37 10.48 10.38 2.39
CA ARG A 37 11.13 11.70 2.40
C ARG A 37 11.69 11.96 1.00
N CYS A 38 11.18 12.98 0.31
CA CYS A 38 11.71 13.38 -0.98
C CYS A 38 13.15 13.82 -0.73
N VAL A 39 14.12 12.96 -1.00
CA VAL A 39 15.52 13.37 -0.96
C VAL A 39 15.72 14.38 -2.08
N ALA A 40 16.69 15.27 -1.93
CA ALA A 40 17.02 16.21 -3.00
C ALA A 40 17.51 15.41 -4.22
N HIS A 41 16.61 15.18 -5.17
CA HIS A 41 16.94 14.48 -6.41
C HIS A 41 17.44 15.48 -7.44
N ALA A 42 18.61 15.23 -8.02
CA ALA A 42 19.07 16.00 -9.17
C ALA A 42 18.19 15.67 -10.39
N LYS A 43 17.84 16.68 -11.19
CA LYS A 43 17.20 16.44 -12.49
C LYS A 43 18.20 15.76 -13.42
N ALA A 44 17.72 14.84 -14.25
CA ALA A 44 18.53 14.20 -15.28
C ALA A 44 19.12 15.29 -16.20
N GLY A 45 20.46 15.33 -16.30
CA GLY A 45 21.20 16.31 -17.09
C GLY A 45 21.67 17.57 -16.34
N GLU A 46 21.22 17.79 -15.09
CA GLU A 46 21.55 19.02 -14.35
C GLU A 46 22.92 18.94 -13.64
N GLN A 47 23.36 17.73 -13.27
CA GLN A 47 24.60 17.51 -12.50
C GLN A 47 25.37 16.28 -12.99
N PRO A 48 26.72 16.32 -12.98
CA PRO A 48 27.56 15.14 -13.21
C PRO A 48 27.25 14.07 -12.17
N VAL A 49 27.19 12.80 -12.59
CA VAL A 49 27.00 11.65 -11.68
C VAL A 49 28.10 11.66 -10.63
N SER A 50 27.75 12.06 -9.41
CA SER A 50 28.66 12.21 -8.28
C SER A 50 28.19 11.33 -7.12
N PRO A 51 29.11 10.73 -6.33
CA PRO A 51 28.73 9.95 -5.16
C PRO A 51 27.84 10.77 -4.21
N GLY A 52 26.67 10.23 -3.83
CA GLY A 52 25.70 10.90 -2.97
C GLY A 52 24.65 11.76 -3.67
N VAL A 53 24.71 11.89 -5.00
CA VAL A 53 23.64 12.51 -5.81
C VAL A 53 22.67 11.43 -6.26
N PHE A 54 21.41 11.54 -5.85
CA PHE A 54 20.35 10.61 -6.25
C PHE A 54 19.53 11.24 -7.38
N THR A 55 19.25 10.49 -8.44
CA THR A 55 18.35 10.91 -9.52
C THR A 55 17.07 10.08 -9.44
N ALA A 56 15.94 10.63 -9.90
CA ALA A 56 14.72 9.84 -10.05
C ALA A 56 14.97 8.67 -11.03
N ALA A 57 14.39 7.51 -10.77
CA ALA A 57 14.41 6.41 -11.73
C ALA A 57 13.76 6.87 -13.05
N GLN A 58 14.33 6.47 -14.20
CA GLN A 58 13.71 6.78 -15.48
C GLN A 58 12.31 6.15 -15.55
N PRO A 59 11.29 6.88 -16.03
CA PRO A 59 10.01 6.29 -16.36
C PRO A 59 10.21 5.23 -17.45
N SER A 60 9.46 4.14 -17.39
CA SER A 60 9.48 3.06 -18.37
C SER A 60 8.67 3.34 -19.63
N CYS A 61 8.25 4.59 -19.85
CA CYS A 61 7.43 5.04 -20.96
C CYS A 61 8.12 6.17 -21.73
#